data_AF-A0A1H9PEB5-F1
#
_entry.id   AF-A0A1H9PEB5-F1
#
_cell.length_a   1.000
_cell.length_b   1.000
_cell.length_c   1.000
_cell.angle_alpha   90.00
_cell.angle_beta   90.00
_cell.angle_gamma   90.00
#
_symmetry.space_group_name_H-M   'P 1'
#
loop_
_entity.id
_entity.type
_entity.pdbx_description
1 polymer ?
#
loop_
_entity_poly.entity_id
_entity_poly.type
_entity_poly.pdbx_seq_one_letter_code
_entity_poly.pdbx_strand_id
1 'polypeptide(L)'
;PHKKKNQAAVKSDELPELLRAISTYETIGDRQTQLALQLLALTFVRTNELIGAVWTEFDLDNALWIVPAERMKMRNEHVVPLSSQALKIITELKTMAGNSRYLLPGRNPNKPVSNNTLLFALYRLGYKGKMTGHGFRAVASTVLNETGFNPDAIERQLAHCESNEVRGAYNRAKYLPERIKMMAWWSDFLEGLEKGASVIPMFKKSG
;
A
#
# COMPACT_ATOMS: atom_id res chain seq x y z
N PRO A 1 -1.80 -28.83 12.08
CA PRO A 1 -0.96 -27.94 11.23
C PRO A 1 -1.81 -27.06 10.31
N HIS A 2 -1.97 -25.77 10.65
CA HIS A 2 -2.67 -24.82 9.80
C HIS A 2 -1.80 -24.51 8.57
N LYS A 3 -2.08 -25.14 7.43
CA LYS A 3 -1.37 -24.80 6.17
C LYS A 3 -1.65 -23.32 5.85
N LYS A 4 -0.59 -22.52 5.81
CA LYS A 4 -0.65 -21.12 5.39
C LYS A 4 -1.05 -21.12 3.91
N LYS A 5 -2.33 -20.86 3.63
CA LYS A 5 -2.82 -20.76 2.25
C LYS A 5 -2.32 -19.44 1.70
N ASN A 6 -1.45 -19.48 0.68
CA ASN A 6 -0.99 -18.28 0.00
C ASN A 6 -2.22 -17.53 -0.53
N GLN A 7 -2.38 -16.27 -0.14
CA GLN A 7 -3.47 -15.42 -0.63
C GLN A 7 -3.21 -15.10 -2.10
N ALA A 8 -4.27 -14.98 -2.90
CA ALA A 8 -4.15 -14.73 -4.33
C ALA A 8 -3.48 -13.38 -4.60
N ALA A 9 -2.43 -13.42 -5.41
CA ALA A 9 -1.67 -12.30 -5.91
C ALA A 9 -1.41 -12.54 -7.40
N VAL A 10 -1.55 -11.50 -8.21
CA VAL A 10 -1.13 -11.53 -9.61
C VAL A 10 0.38 -11.73 -9.68
N LYS A 11 0.86 -12.31 -10.78
CA LYS A 11 2.30 -12.35 -11.05
C LYS A 11 2.81 -10.96 -11.48
N SER A 12 4.13 -10.77 -11.47
CA SER A 12 4.74 -9.48 -11.83
C SER A 12 4.49 -9.08 -13.29
N ASP A 13 4.32 -10.04 -14.19
CA ASP A 13 3.96 -9.83 -15.61
C ASP A 13 2.49 -9.41 -15.81
N GLU A 14 1.59 -9.80 -14.90
CA GLU A 14 0.18 -9.39 -14.89
C GLU A 14 -0.05 -8.04 -14.19
N LEU A 15 0.94 -7.54 -13.45
CA LEU A 15 0.84 -6.28 -12.70
C LEU A 15 0.53 -5.06 -13.58
N PRO A 16 1.13 -4.86 -14.77
CA PRO A 16 0.80 -3.73 -15.65
C PRO A 16 -0.68 -3.69 -16.05
N GLU A 17 -1.27 -4.85 -16.34
CA GLU A 17 -2.68 -4.95 -16.70
C GLU A 17 -3.57 -4.59 -15.51
N LEU A 18 -3.23 -5.09 -14.31
CA LEU A 18 -3.95 -4.75 -13.09
C LEU A 18 -3.91 -3.25 -12.78
N LEU A 19 -2.75 -2.60 -12.92
CA LEU A 19 -2.61 -1.16 -12.68
C LEU A 19 -3.47 -0.36 -13.65
N ARG A 20 -3.46 -0.70 -14.93
CA ARG A 20 -4.34 -0.08 -15.93
C ARG A 20 -5.82 -0.31 -15.63
N ALA A 21 -6.21 -1.53 -15.25
CA ALA A 21 -7.58 -1.83 -14.88
C ALA A 21 -8.04 -0.99 -13.67
N ILE A 22 -7.18 -0.82 -12.66
CA ILE A 22 -7.43 0.06 -11.51
C ILE A 22 -7.56 1.53 -11.96
N SER A 23 -6.68 2.00 -12.86
CA SER A 23 -6.70 3.37 -13.39
C SER A 23 -8.00 3.74 -14.12
N THR A 24 -8.78 2.75 -14.56
CA THR A 24 -10.07 2.94 -15.23
C THR A 24 -11.28 2.61 -14.35
N TYR A 25 -11.09 2.31 -13.06
CA TYR A 25 -12.15 1.78 -12.19
C TYR A 25 -13.36 2.72 -12.05
N GLU A 26 -13.17 4.04 -12.11
CA GLU A 26 -14.27 5.03 -12.07
C GLU A 26 -15.32 4.83 -13.18
N THR A 27 -14.98 4.12 -14.26
CA THR A 27 -15.95 3.79 -15.32
C THR A 27 -17.03 2.79 -14.86
N ILE A 28 -16.76 2.02 -13.80
CA ILE A 28 -17.64 0.96 -13.28
C ILE A 28 -17.85 1.03 -11.75
N GLY A 29 -17.37 2.09 -11.11
CA GLY A 29 -17.39 2.27 -9.66
C GLY A 29 -17.10 3.73 -9.27
N ASP A 30 -16.91 3.99 -7.97
CA ASP A 30 -16.67 5.35 -7.49
C ASP A 30 -15.17 5.71 -7.45
N ARG A 31 -14.89 7.01 -7.66
CA ARG A 31 -13.52 7.57 -7.66
C ARG A 31 -12.77 7.35 -6.34
N GLN A 32 -13.46 7.41 -5.20
CA GLN A 32 -12.81 7.20 -3.89
C GLN A 32 -12.25 5.78 -3.79
N THR A 33 -13.02 4.79 -4.23
CA THR A 33 -12.59 3.37 -4.27
C THR A 33 -11.44 3.16 -5.25
N GLN A 34 -11.44 3.84 -6.40
CA GLN A 34 -10.31 3.82 -7.34
C GLN A 34 -9.03 4.33 -6.67
N LEU A 35 -9.07 5.54 -6.10
CA LEU A 35 -7.95 6.16 -5.41
C LEU A 35 -7.46 5.31 -4.24
N ALA A 36 -8.36 4.66 -3.51
CA ALA A 36 -8.00 3.73 -2.45
C ALA A 36 -7.27 2.48 -2.96
N LEU A 37 -7.64 1.92 -4.12
CA LEU A 37 -6.90 0.81 -4.73
C LEU A 37 -5.51 1.26 -5.19
N GLN A 38 -5.39 2.43 -5.81
CA GLN A 38 -4.11 2.99 -6.22
C GLN A 38 -3.21 3.25 -5.01
N LEU A 39 -3.75 3.85 -3.94
CA LEU A 39 -3.01 4.09 -2.70
C LEU A 39 -2.58 2.79 -2.02
N LEU A 40 -3.43 1.75 -2.07
CA LEU A 40 -3.07 0.42 -1.56
C LEU A 40 -1.93 -0.21 -2.39
N ALA A 41 -1.91 -0.02 -3.71
CA ALA A 41 -0.81 -0.48 -4.56
C ALA A 41 0.50 0.25 -4.26
N LEU A 42 0.45 1.58 -4.12
CA LEU A 42 1.62 2.43 -3.85
C LEU A 42 2.20 2.19 -2.45
N THR A 43 1.35 1.97 -1.45
CA THR A 43 1.80 1.87 -0.04
C THR A 43 1.92 0.44 0.46
N PHE A 44 1.20 -0.51 -0.17
CA PHE A 44 1.11 -1.92 0.19
C PHE A 44 0.95 -2.17 1.70
N VAL A 45 0.25 -1.27 2.38
CA VAL A 45 -0.19 -1.48 3.77
C VAL A 45 -1.22 -2.61 3.82
N ARG A 46 -1.59 -3.04 5.03
CA ARG A 46 -2.73 -3.96 5.17
C ARG A 46 -4.02 -3.22 4.81
N THR A 47 -4.97 -3.91 4.18
CA THR A 47 -6.27 -3.33 3.79
C THR A 47 -6.97 -2.64 4.97
N ASN A 48 -6.93 -3.23 6.17
CA ASN A 48 -7.57 -2.65 7.36
C ASN A 48 -6.81 -1.42 7.90
N GLU A 49 -5.51 -1.30 7.65
CA GLU A 49 -4.73 -0.09 7.99
C GLU A 49 -5.23 1.07 7.13
N LEU A 50 -5.36 0.87 5.81
CA LEU A 50 -5.86 1.87 4.88
C LEU A 50 -7.32 2.25 5.14
N ILE A 51 -8.21 1.27 5.31
CA ILE A 51 -9.64 1.54 5.49
C ILE A 51 -9.91 2.32 6.76
N GLY A 52 -9.23 1.98 7.86
CA GLY A 52 -9.43 2.70 9.12
C GLY A 52 -8.63 4.00 9.25
N ALA A 53 -7.86 4.40 8.23
CA ALA A 53 -6.98 5.56 8.28
C ALA A 53 -7.76 6.84 8.59
N VAL A 54 -7.22 7.67 9.47
CA VAL A 54 -7.79 8.97 9.85
C VAL A 54 -6.79 10.08 9.58
N TRP A 55 -7.28 11.29 9.32
CA TRP A 55 -6.43 12.42 8.89
C TRP A 55 -5.30 12.75 9.87
N THR A 56 -5.52 12.54 11.17
CA THR A 56 -4.51 12.79 12.21
C THR A 56 -3.32 11.83 12.17
N GLU A 57 -3.38 10.76 11.39
CA GLU A 57 -2.25 9.84 11.18
C GLU A 57 -1.29 10.32 10.08
N PHE A 58 -1.69 11.31 9.29
CA PHE A 58 -0.91 11.80 8.15
C PHE A 58 -0.14 13.07 8.52
N ASP A 59 1.17 12.95 8.60
CA ASP A 59 2.11 14.06 8.65
C ASP A 59 2.54 14.38 7.21
N LEU A 60 1.73 15.18 6.53
CA LEU A 60 1.93 15.49 5.11
C LEU A 60 3.16 16.38 4.87
N ASP A 61 3.56 17.18 5.84
CA ASP A 61 4.74 18.04 5.75
C ASP A 61 6.02 17.20 5.69
N ASN A 62 6.07 16.10 6.45
CA ASN A 62 7.18 15.15 6.41
C ASN A 62 6.96 13.98 5.44
N ALA A 63 5.84 13.97 4.70
CA ALA A 63 5.43 12.89 3.82
C ALA A 63 5.38 11.51 4.52
N LEU A 64 4.80 11.47 5.73
CA LEU A 64 4.66 10.24 6.52
C LEU A 64 3.20 9.93 6.83
N TRP A 65 2.87 8.65 6.81
CA TRP A 65 1.65 8.12 7.41
C TRP A 65 2.01 7.24 8.61
N ILE A 66 1.56 7.61 9.80
CA ILE A 66 1.92 6.99 11.07
C ILE A 66 0.69 6.25 11.62
N VAL A 67 0.62 4.94 11.37
CA VAL A 67 -0.44 4.10 11.93
C VAL A 67 -0.13 3.79 13.38
N PRO A 68 -0.99 4.19 14.33
CA PRO A 68 -0.69 4.09 15.76
C PRO A 68 -0.74 2.63 16.24
N ALA A 69 0.03 2.33 17.29
CA ALA A 69 0.22 0.98 17.81
C ALA A 69 -1.12 0.28 18.14
N GLU A 70 -2.10 1.01 18.64
CA GLU A 70 -3.42 0.52 19.04
C GLU A 70 -4.22 -0.05 17.86
N ARG A 71 -3.93 0.43 16.64
CA ARG A 71 -4.55 -0.08 15.40
C ARG A 71 -3.76 -1.22 14.77
N MET A 72 -2.54 -1.47 15.23
CA MET A 72 -1.64 -2.42 14.62
C MET A 72 -1.73 -3.80 15.28
N LYS A 73 -1.76 -4.84 14.45
CA LYS A 73 -1.84 -6.23 14.91
C LYS A 73 -0.73 -6.61 15.91
N MET A 74 0.47 -6.07 15.70
CA MET A 74 1.66 -6.36 16.52
C MET A 74 1.88 -5.32 17.63
N ARG A 75 0.92 -4.40 17.85
CA ARG A 75 1.01 -3.31 18.85
C ARG A 75 2.28 -2.45 18.75
N ASN A 76 2.82 -2.36 17.55
CA ASN A 76 3.94 -1.49 17.22
C ASN A 76 3.46 -0.49 16.17
N GLU A 77 3.80 0.78 16.38
CA GLU A 77 3.54 1.85 15.41
C GLU A 77 4.13 1.49 14.04
N HIS A 78 3.38 1.78 12.98
CA HIS A 78 3.80 1.57 11.60
C HIS A 78 3.90 2.93 10.90
N VAL A 79 5.13 3.42 10.78
CA VAL A 79 5.46 4.61 9.98
C VAL A 79 5.63 4.19 8.54
N VAL A 80 4.89 4.79 7.61
CA VAL A 80 4.90 4.53 6.17
C VAL A 80 5.33 5.81 5.44
N PRO A 81 6.50 5.83 4.78
CA PRO A 81 6.87 6.92 3.88
C PRO A 81 5.92 7.01 2.70
N LEU A 82 5.54 8.23 2.34
CA LEU A 82 4.63 8.53 1.24
C LEU A 82 5.44 9.07 0.05
N SER A 83 5.27 8.46 -1.10
CA SER A 83 5.80 8.98 -2.36
C SER A 83 5.00 10.20 -2.84
N SER A 84 5.55 10.93 -3.81
CA SER A 84 4.84 12.06 -4.42
C SER A 84 3.48 11.64 -5.04
N GLN A 85 3.42 10.44 -5.62
CA GLN A 85 2.21 9.83 -6.18
C GLN A 85 1.18 9.54 -5.07
N ALA A 86 1.62 8.99 -3.94
CA ALA A 86 0.74 8.74 -2.80
C ALA A 86 0.19 10.05 -2.20
N LEU A 87 1.02 11.09 -2.08
CA LEU A 87 0.61 12.41 -1.58
C LEU A 87 -0.44 13.07 -2.48
N LYS A 88 -0.31 12.95 -3.82
CA LYS A 88 -1.33 13.44 -4.77
C LYS A 88 -2.68 12.77 -4.52
N ILE A 89 -2.69 11.45 -4.37
CA ILE A 89 -3.92 10.69 -4.09
C ILE A 89 -4.53 11.08 -2.75
N ILE A 90 -3.72 11.20 -1.70
CA ILE A 90 -4.20 11.60 -0.36
C ILE A 90 -4.81 13.01 -0.40
N THR A 91 -4.20 13.93 -1.17
CA THR A 91 -4.71 15.29 -1.35
C THR A 91 -6.06 15.28 -2.08
N GLU A 92 -6.20 14.48 -3.13
CA GLU A 92 -7.48 14.31 -3.83
C GLU A 92 -8.55 13.72 -2.91
N LEU A 93 -8.24 12.63 -2.19
CA LEU A 93 -9.14 12.04 -1.19
C LEU A 93 -9.58 13.05 -0.13
N LYS A 94 -8.70 13.96 0.29
CA LYS A 94 -9.02 15.01 1.28
C LYS A 94 -10.09 15.97 0.77
N THR A 95 -10.07 16.31 -0.51
CA THR A 95 -11.11 17.16 -1.13
C THR A 95 -12.46 16.45 -1.22
N MET A 96 -12.47 15.11 -1.32
CA MET A 96 -13.69 14.30 -1.44
C MET A 96 -14.32 13.94 -0.09
N ALA A 97 -13.52 13.86 0.99
CA ALA A 97 -13.97 13.32 2.28
C ALA A 97 -14.88 14.27 3.09
N GLY A 98 -15.01 15.54 2.68
CA GLY A 98 -15.77 16.55 3.40
C GLY A 98 -15.32 16.68 4.85
N ASN A 99 -16.25 16.63 5.80
CA ASN A 99 -15.98 16.74 7.24
C ASN A 99 -15.69 15.38 7.92
N SER A 100 -15.49 14.30 7.17
CA SER A 100 -15.18 13.00 7.77
C SER A 100 -13.78 13.01 8.40
N ARG A 101 -13.66 12.38 9.58
CA ARG A 101 -12.36 12.09 10.19
C ARG A 101 -11.56 11.02 9.43
N TYR A 102 -12.23 10.20 8.62
CA TYR A 102 -11.62 9.08 7.91
C TYR A 102 -11.10 9.53 6.55
N LEU A 103 -9.98 8.91 6.13
CA LEU A 103 -9.46 9.02 4.76
C LEU A 103 -10.47 8.49 3.73
N LEU A 104 -11.16 7.39 4.07
CA LEU A 104 -12.11 6.68 3.21
C LEU A 104 -13.49 6.59 3.87
N PRO A 105 -14.25 7.70 3.91
CA PRO A 105 -15.59 7.69 4.48
C PRO A 105 -16.53 6.71 3.75
N GLY A 106 -17.36 6.01 4.51
CA GLY A 106 -18.48 5.24 3.98
C GLY A 106 -19.71 6.13 3.76
N ARG A 107 -20.85 5.49 3.45
CA ARG A 107 -22.14 6.20 3.33
C ARG A 107 -22.50 7.00 4.58
N ASN A 108 -22.13 6.48 5.76
CA ASN A 108 -22.14 7.24 6.99
C ASN A 108 -20.74 7.88 7.15
N PRO A 109 -20.60 9.21 7.14
CA PRO A 109 -19.30 9.88 7.22
C PRO A 109 -18.56 9.64 8.55
N ASN A 110 -19.26 9.16 9.59
CA ASN A 110 -18.67 8.76 10.86
C ASN A 110 -18.16 7.31 10.88
N LYS A 111 -18.21 6.60 9.75
CA LYS A 111 -17.67 5.25 9.59
C LYS A 111 -16.84 5.19 8.32
N PRO A 112 -15.75 4.41 8.28
CA PRO A 112 -15.04 4.19 7.04
C PRO A 112 -15.85 3.28 6.10
N VAL A 113 -15.40 3.14 4.86
CA VAL A 113 -15.84 2.07 3.96
C VAL A 113 -15.64 0.68 4.60
N SER A 114 -16.35 -0.34 4.11
CA SER A 114 -16.19 -1.70 4.61
C SER A 114 -14.90 -2.35 4.12
N ASN A 115 -14.39 -3.35 4.85
CA ASN A 115 -13.27 -4.20 4.38
C ASN A 115 -13.52 -4.84 3.02
N ASN A 116 -14.78 -5.08 2.67
CA ASN A 116 -15.16 -5.70 1.40
C ASN A 116 -15.15 -4.72 0.22
N THR A 117 -15.07 -3.41 0.46
CA THR A 117 -15.17 -2.39 -0.60
C THR A 117 -14.05 -2.58 -1.64
N LEU A 118 -12.78 -2.64 -1.20
CA LEU A 118 -11.64 -2.81 -2.09
C LEU A 118 -11.58 -4.22 -2.69
N LEU A 119 -11.98 -5.24 -1.93
CA LEU A 119 -12.03 -6.62 -2.43
C LEU A 119 -13.04 -6.77 -3.57
N PHE A 120 -14.25 -6.22 -3.40
CA PHE A 120 -15.28 -6.29 -4.44
C PHE A 120 -14.98 -5.36 -5.61
N ALA A 121 -14.25 -4.27 -5.41
CA ALA A 121 -13.72 -3.47 -6.51
C ALA A 121 -12.79 -4.29 -7.41
N LEU A 122 -11.84 -5.03 -6.83
CA LEU A 122 -10.99 -5.97 -7.58
C LEU A 122 -11.81 -7.06 -8.27
N TYR A 123 -12.90 -7.53 -7.67
CA TYR A 123 -13.76 -8.53 -8.30
C TYR A 123 -14.49 -7.98 -9.53
N ARG A 124 -14.97 -6.73 -9.47
CA ARG A 124 -15.60 -6.05 -10.62
C ARG A 124 -14.61 -5.85 -11.77
N LEU A 125 -13.33 -5.64 -11.46
CA LEU A 125 -12.25 -5.57 -12.44
C LEU A 125 -11.86 -6.95 -13.02
N GLY A 126 -12.54 -8.04 -12.65
CA GLY A 126 -12.25 -9.39 -13.15
C GLY A 126 -11.15 -10.14 -12.39
N TYR A 127 -10.66 -9.60 -11.26
CA TYR A 127 -9.59 -10.22 -10.48
C TYR A 127 -10.08 -11.09 -9.33
N LYS A 128 -11.34 -11.55 -9.36
CA LYS A 128 -11.87 -12.48 -8.35
C LYS A 128 -11.05 -13.77 -8.34
N GLY A 129 -10.49 -14.10 -7.18
CA GLY A 129 -9.62 -15.27 -7.01
C GLY A 129 -8.20 -15.12 -7.57
N LYS A 130 -7.90 -14.00 -8.26
CA LYS A 130 -6.58 -13.67 -8.80
C LYS A 130 -5.84 -12.63 -7.95
N MET A 131 -6.58 -11.66 -7.42
CA MET A 131 -6.03 -10.57 -6.61
C MET A 131 -6.87 -10.33 -5.35
N THR A 132 -6.18 -9.99 -4.27
CA THR A 132 -6.76 -9.45 -3.05
C THR A 132 -5.94 -8.25 -2.58
N GLY A 133 -6.42 -7.49 -1.59
CA GLY A 133 -5.61 -6.44 -0.99
C GLY A 133 -4.27 -6.94 -0.41
N HIS A 134 -4.23 -8.20 0.07
CA HIS A 134 -2.98 -8.84 0.50
C HIS A 134 -2.04 -9.17 -0.67
N GLY A 135 -2.56 -9.28 -1.89
CA GLY A 135 -1.77 -9.55 -3.08
C GLY A 135 -0.75 -8.46 -3.38
N PHE A 136 -1.09 -7.18 -3.15
CA PHE A 136 -0.15 -6.06 -3.35
C PHE A 136 1.10 -6.20 -2.49
N ARG A 137 0.93 -6.73 -1.27
CA ARG A 137 2.02 -6.95 -0.32
C ARG A 137 2.97 -8.04 -0.78
N ALA A 138 2.41 -9.12 -1.31
CA ALA A 138 3.19 -10.23 -1.84
C ALA A 138 4.01 -9.77 -3.06
N VAL A 139 3.36 -9.08 -4.00
CA VAL A 139 4.01 -8.56 -5.21
C VAL A 139 5.12 -7.56 -4.84
N ALA A 140 4.84 -6.58 -3.97
CA ALA A 140 5.84 -5.61 -3.53
C ALA A 140 7.03 -6.30 -2.83
N SER A 141 6.76 -7.24 -1.92
CA SER A 141 7.83 -8.00 -1.24
C SER A 141 8.74 -8.71 -2.24
N THR A 142 8.17 -9.43 -3.22
CA THR A 142 8.95 -10.13 -4.25
C THR A 142 9.78 -9.16 -5.09
N VAL A 143 9.15 -8.13 -5.68
CA VAL A 143 9.84 -7.20 -6.58
C VAL A 143 10.95 -6.43 -5.85
N LEU A 144 10.70 -5.96 -4.63
CA LEU A 144 11.69 -5.19 -3.87
C LEU A 144 12.89 -6.04 -3.46
N ASN A 145 12.68 -7.31 -3.10
CA ASN A 145 13.78 -8.24 -2.81
C ASN A 145 14.58 -8.57 -4.08
N GLU A 146 13.91 -8.83 -5.21
CA GLU A 146 14.57 -9.10 -6.49
C GLU A 146 15.36 -7.89 -7.02
N THR A 147 14.89 -6.68 -6.72
CA THR A 147 15.58 -5.42 -7.05
C THR A 147 16.82 -5.18 -6.16
N GLY A 148 16.93 -5.87 -5.01
CA GLY A 148 18.09 -5.79 -4.13
C GLY A 148 17.99 -4.74 -3.03
N PHE A 149 16.79 -4.28 -2.68
CA PHE A 149 16.61 -3.46 -1.46
C PHE A 149 16.91 -4.29 -0.20
N ASN A 150 17.31 -3.63 0.88
CA ASN A 150 17.58 -4.30 2.15
C ASN A 150 16.34 -5.06 2.65
N PRO A 151 16.43 -6.39 2.85
CA PRO A 151 15.32 -7.21 3.33
C PRO A 151 14.71 -6.70 4.63
N ASP A 152 15.51 -6.19 5.57
CA ASP A 152 15.00 -5.67 6.84
C ASP A 152 14.16 -4.40 6.64
N ALA A 153 14.53 -3.55 5.68
CA ALA A 153 13.78 -2.36 5.33
C ALA A 153 12.43 -2.72 4.69
N ILE A 154 12.41 -3.76 3.85
CA ILE A 154 11.19 -4.32 3.24
C ILE A 154 10.27 -4.90 4.31
N GLU A 155 10.79 -5.76 5.20
CA GLU A 155 10.01 -6.37 6.28
C GLU A 155 9.48 -5.31 7.25
N ARG A 156 10.28 -4.28 7.53
CA ARG A 156 9.86 -3.11 8.32
C ARG A 156 8.71 -2.36 7.65
N GLN A 157 8.77 -2.14 6.34
CA GLN A 157 7.70 -1.50 5.55
C GLN A 157 6.43 -2.36 5.46
N LEU A 158 6.58 -3.68 5.51
CA LEU A 158 5.45 -4.59 5.62
C LEU A 158 4.90 -4.66 7.05
N ALA A 159 5.46 -3.93 8.02
CA ALA A 159 5.12 -4.10 9.44
C ALA A 159 5.14 -5.58 9.85
N HIS A 160 6.10 -6.33 9.32
CA HIS A 160 6.47 -7.64 9.82
C HIS A 160 7.46 -7.38 10.95
N CYS A 161 6.98 -7.41 12.18
CA CYS A 161 7.87 -7.33 13.33
C CYS A 161 8.41 -8.73 13.62
N GLU A 162 9.73 -8.84 13.82
CA GLU A 162 10.27 -9.99 14.53
C GLU A 162 9.71 -9.97 15.95
N SER A 163 9.11 -11.09 16.37
CA SER A 163 8.34 -11.22 17.61
C SER A 163 9.15 -11.02 18.89
N ASN A 164 10.47 -10.80 18.80
CA ASN A 164 11.39 -10.85 19.94
C ASN A 164 11.96 -9.49 20.38
N GLU A 165 11.73 -8.38 19.66
CA GLU A 165 12.22 -7.07 20.11
C GLU A 165 11.11 -6.25 20.77
N VAL A 166 11.02 -6.36 22.10
CA VAL A 166 10.41 -5.36 22.98
C VAL A 166 11.27 -4.09 22.92
N ARG A 167 11.15 -3.29 21.88
CA ARG A 167 11.84 -1.99 21.77
C ARG A 167 10.87 -0.93 21.25
N GLY A 168 10.33 -0.16 22.21
CA GLY A 168 9.61 1.09 21.96
C GLY A 168 10.49 2.16 21.31
N ALA A 169 9.89 3.32 20.97
CA ALA A 169 10.44 4.58 20.43
C ALA A 169 11.54 4.52 19.33
N TYR A 170 12.65 3.80 19.55
CA TYR A 170 13.75 3.56 18.60
C TYR A 170 13.32 2.90 17.29
N ASN A 171 12.18 2.23 17.27
CA ASN A 171 11.68 1.54 16.08
C ASN A 171 11.13 2.52 15.02
N ARG A 172 10.74 3.74 15.40
CA ARG A 172 10.06 4.71 14.51
C ARG A 172 10.89 5.05 13.25
N ALA A 173 12.19 5.20 13.40
CA ALA A 173 13.10 5.65 12.34
C ALA A 173 13.92 4.52 11.69
N LYS A 174 13.72 3.24 12.08
CA LYS A 174 14.55 2.13 11.58
C LYS A 174 14.44 2.04 10.06
N TYR A 175 15.59 2.14 9.39
CA TYR A 175 15.73 2.17 7.93
C TYR A 175 14.91 3.27 7.22
N LEU A 176 14.45 4.32 7.91
CA LEU A 176 13.55 5.31 7.32
C LEU A 176 14.15 5.99 6.06
N PRO A 177 15.42 6.44 6.04
CA PRO A 177 16.02 7.02 4.84
C PRO A 177 16.04 6.05 3.64
N GLU A 178 16.28 4.76 3.90
CA GLU A 178 16.27 3.72 2.87
C GLU A 178 14.85 3.45 2.38
N ARG A 179 13.88 3.36 3.30
CA ARG A 179 12.47 3.17 2.97
C ARG A 179 11.89 4.34 2.18
N ILE A 180 12.29 5.58 2.44
CA ILE A 180 11.90 6.74 1.63
C ILE A 180 12.33 6.54 0.17
N LYS A 181 13.60 6.17 -0.07
CA LYS A 181 14.11 5.88 -1.43
C LYS A 181 13.38 4.71 -2.06
N MET A 182 13.13 3.65 -1.29
CA MET A 182 12.43 2.45 -1.72
C MET A 182 10.99 2.75 -2.15
N MET A 183 10.23 3.52 -1.36
CA MET A 183 8.84 3.86 -1.66
C MET A 183 8.72 4.82 -2.85
N ALA A 184 9.69 5.73 -3.02
CA ALA A 184 9.79 6.57 -4.22
C ALA A 184 10.04 5.70 -5.47
N TRP A 185 11.09 4.85 -5.44
CA TRP A 185 11.40 3.94 -6.53
C TRP A 185 10.23 3.00 -6.87
N TRP A 186 9.57 2.45 -5.86
CA TRP A 186 8.41 1.57 -6.04
C TRP A 186 7.27 2.29 -6.77
N SER A 187 7.03 3.55 -6.43
CA SER A 187 5.97 4.34 -7.07
C SER A 187 6.30 4.65 -8.53
N ASP A 188 7.56 5.02 -8.81
CA ASP A 188 8.03 5.26 -10.18
C ASP A 188 8.01 3.96 -11.02
N PHE A 189 8.34 2.83 -10.41
CA PHE A 189 8.24 1.51 -11.02
C PHE A 189 6.79 1.18 -11.43
N LEU A 190 5.82 1.34 -10.52
CA LEU A 190 4.41 1.10 -10.82
C LEU A 190 3.90 2.04 -11.92
N GLU A 191 4.23 3.33 -11.84
CA GLU A 191 3.84 4.31 -12.86
C GLU A 191 4.43 3.99 -14.23
N GLY A 192 5.69 3.53 -14.29
CA GLY A 192 6.33 3.04 -15.51
C GLY A 192 5.62 1.84 -16.11
N LEU A 193 5.25 0.85 -15.29
CA LEU A 193 4.49 -0.32 -15.73
C LEU A 193 3.10 0.04 -16.27
N GLU A 194 2.38 0.94 -15.58
CA GLU A 194 1.06 1.40 -15.99
C GLU A 194 1.10 2.03 -17.39
N LYS A 195 2.08 2.92 -17.62
CA LYS A 195 2.31 3.63 -18.89
C LYS A 195 2.91 2.76 -20.00
N GLY A 196 3.27 1.51 -19.71
CA GLY A 196 3.88 0.60 -20.68
C GLY A 196 5.34 0.92 -21.01
N ALA A 197 6.05 1.63 -20.13
CA ALA A 197 7.46 1.89 -20.30
C ALA A 197 8.29 0.61 -20.07
N SER A 198 9.35 0.40 -20.84
CA SER A 198 10.35 -0.64 -20.55
C SER A 198 11.08 -0.29 -19.25
N VAL A 199 10.67 -0.89 -18.13
CA VAL A 199 11.38 -0.75 -16.87
C VAL A 199 12.68 -1.56 -16.95
N ILE A 200 13.82 -0.87 -17.02
CA ILE A 200 15.14 -1.50 -16.99
C ILE A 200 15.49 -1.82 -15.52
N PRO A 201 15.76 -3.08 -15.14
CA PRO A 201 16.23 -3.42 -13.80
C PRO A 201 17.56 -2.71 -13.53
N MET A 202 17.61 -1.85 -12.51
CA MET A 202 18.76 -0.97 -12.29
C MET A 202 19.96 -1.64 -11.60
N PHE A 203 19.91 -2.94 -11.33
CA PHE A 203 21.07 -3.68 -10.82
C PHE A 203 21.20 -5.02 -11.52
N LYS A 204 22.17 -5.13 -12.45
CA LYS A 204 22.71 -6.43 -12.84
C LYS A 204 23.37 -7.00 -11.59
N LYS A 205 22.99 -8.22 -11.18
CA LYS A 205 23.85 -9.05 -10.33
C LYS A 205 25.20 -9.14 -11.03
N SER A 206 26.23 -8.57 -10.42
CA SER A 206 27.61 -8.97 -10.73
C SER A 206 27.70 -10.47 -10.48
N GLY A 207 28.26 -11.19 -11.45
CA GLY A 207 28.28 -12.65 -11.53
C GLY A 207 29.00 -13.35 -10.40
#